data_AF-A0A9E2C4I8-F1
#
_entry.id   AF-A0A9E2C4I8-F1
#
_cell.length_a   1.000
_cell.length_b   1.000
_cell.length_c   1.000
_cell.angle_alpha   90.00
_cell.angle_beta   90.00
_cell.angle_gamma   90.00
#
_symmetry.space_group_name_H-M   'P 1'
#
loop_
_entity.id
_entity.type
_entity.pdbx_description
1 polymer ?
#
loop_
_entity_poly.entity_id
_entity_poly.type
_entity_poly.pdbx_seq_one_letter_code
_entity_poly.pdbx_strand_id
1 'polypeptide(L)'
;MTPRKYLAASARDALRRIKEDLGPDAIVLSNRPVDGGVEILALPANALETMAAPVKKPVPKPQAAPAAVSRPSAEDDDFQVTLSSRVAARAPAPSEEVRAPRPWQPYKPRPATPSELRSMAQHRDVAAANTQLDAHAEVPMHRTAAEAEPVARRAAAPLPVSERAPELDSALREELGSIRRMLEQQLAGFAWGEVSRSSPLKTTLAAEMLESGFSAVTTYRMLDRLGNSDSLAAARNELRTLIGRDLITLNSDADIIDRGGVYALVGPTGVGKTTSTAKLAARCVVRHGADKVALLTTDGYRIGAHEQLRIYGRILGVPVHAVRDASDLRRMLVELRDKHMVLIDTVGMSQRDRAVTEQIAMLSSSGDVRRLLLLNAVARADALDDVVRAYSSPNGGADLAGAIISKVDESVTLGPVLDVLMRHELPLYYVANGQRVPEDLHLPNRAYLLHRALRAAGEESSQHLSAQDAGLLMSTSRRGTYSEVSRG
;
A
#
# COMPACT_ATOMS: atom_id res chain seq x y z
N MET A 1 -34.07 16.38 -22.66
CA MET A 1 -34.25 17.85 -22.72
C MET A 1 -32.91 18.50 -23.02
N THR A 2 -32.87 19.61 -23.77
CA THR A 2 -31.65 20.33 -24.15
C THR A 2 -31.25 21.38 -23.10
N PRO A 3 -29.93 21.59 -22.87
CA PRO A 3 -29.45 22.59 -21.91
C PRO A 3 -29.81 24.02 -22.33
N ARG A 4 -30.13 24.88 -21.37
CA ARG A 4 -30.53 26.29 -21.59
C ARG A 4 -29.40 27.25 -21.23
N LYS A 5 -29.26 28.33 -22.00
CA LYS A 5 -28.21 29.35 -21.86
C LYS A 5 -28.77 30.63 -21.24
N TYR A 6 -28.09 31.16 -20.24
CA TYR A 6 -28.46 32.36 -19.48
C TYR A 6 -27.34 33.40 -19.55
N LEU A 7 -27.68 34.63 -19.94
CA LEU A 7 -26.77 35.78 -19.99
C LEU A 7 -27.19 36.81 -18.94
N ALA A 8 -26.24 37.27 -18.11
CA ALA A 8 -26.49 38.31 -17.13
C ALA A 8 -25.22 39.15 -16.84
N ALA A 9 -25.42 40.38 -16.35
CA ALA A 9 -24.32 41.29 -16.01
C ALA A 9 -23.42 40.76 -14.87
N SER A 10 -23.95 39.88 -14.01
CA SER A 10 -23.20 39.23 -12.93
C SER A 10 -23.57 37.75 -12.80
N ALA A 11 -22.63 36.94 -12.29
CA ALA A 11 -22.88 35.52 -12.03
C ALA A 11 -23.97 35.29 -10.98
N ARG A 12 -24.13 36.20 -10.02
CA ARG A 12 -25.24 36.15 -9.05
C ARG A 12 -26.60 36.32 -9.73
N ASP A 13 -26.70 37.24 -10.69
CA ASP A 13 -27.95 37.45 -11.43
C ASP A 13 -28.28 36.27 -12.35
N ALA A 14 -27.27 35.70 -13.02
CA ALA A 14 -27.45 34.49 -13.83
C ALA A 14 -27.92 33.30 -12.99
N LEU A 15 -27.32 33.07 -11.81
CA LEU A 15 -27.70 31.98 -10.91
C LEU A 15 -29.08 32.18 -10.28
N ARG A 16 -29.47 33.41 -9.95
CA ARG A 16 -30.84 33.71 -9.49
C ARG A 16 -31.87 33.35 -10.56
N ARG A 17 -31.62 33.76 -11.81
CA ARG A 17 -32.50 33.41 -12.96
C ARG A 17 -32.56 31.91 -13.19
N ILE A 18 -31.42 31.21 -13.12
CA ILE A 18 -31.38 29.74 -13.24
C ILE A 18 -32.20 29.08 -12.15
N LYS A 19 -32.14 29.57 -10.92
CA LYS A 19 -32.90 29.03 -9.79
C LYS A 19 -34.41 29.25 -9.91
N GLU A 20 -34.81 30.38 -10.47
CA GLU A 20 -36.21 30.71 -10.78
C GLU A 20 -36.75 29.85 -11.94
N ASP A 21 -35.96 29.64 -13.00
CA ASP A 21 -36.41 28.96 -14.23
C ASP A 21 -36.29 27.42 -14.19
N LEU A 22 -35.23 26.89 -13.56
CA LEU A 22 -34.89 25.45 -13.56
C LEU A 22 -35.00 24.80 -12.17
N GLY A 23 -35.31 25.59 -11.14
CA GLY A 23 -35.45 25.15 -9.76
C GLY A 23 -34.14 25.23 -8.95
N PRO A 24 -34.24 25.00 -7.62
CA PRO A 24 -33.11 25.09 -6.70
C PRO A 24 -31.97 24.11 -6.99
N ASP A 25 -32.27 23.01 -7.67
CA ASP A 25 -31.33 21.91 -7.93
C ASP A 25 -30.77 21.92 -9.35
N ALA A 26 -30.87 23.04 -10.07
CA ALA A 26 -30.36 23.16 -11.43
C ALA A 26 -28.84 22.94 -11.50
N ILE A 27 -28.40 22.15 -12.49
CA ILE A 27 -27.00 21.80 -12.70
C ILE A 27 -26.41 22.72 -13.76
N VAL A 28 -25.33 23.41 -13.41
CA VAL A 28 -24.56 24.26 -14.32
C VAL A 28 -23.51 23.43 -15.06
N LEU A 29 -23.58 23.40 -16.38
CA LEU A 29 -22.63 22.70 -17.25
C LEU A 29 -21.41 23.53 -17.62
N SER A 30 -21.61 24.83 -17.80
CA SER A 30 -20.54 25.74 -18.25
C SER A 30 -20.82 27.16 -17.77
N ASN A 31 -19.77 27.86 -17.37
CA ASN A 31 -19.78 29.28 -17.06
C ASN A 31 -18.62 29.94 -17.82
N ARG A 32 -18.94 30.89 -18.70
CA ARG A 32 -17.94 31.63 -19.48
C ARG A 32 -18.15 33.14 -19.30
N PRO A 33 -17.10 33.91 -19.00
CA PRO A 33 -17.18 35.38 -19.06
C PRO A 33 -17.35 35.82 -20.52
N VAL A 34 -18.21 36.81 -20.75
CA VAL A 34 -18.48 37.42 -22.06
C VAL A 34 -18.50 38.94 -21.93
N ASP A 35 -18.29 39.67 -23.02
CA ASP A 35 -18.29 41.13 -22.99
C ASP A 35 -19.65 41.67 -22.47
N GLY A 36 -19.60 42.29 -21.29
CA GLY A 36 -20.79 42.82 -20.60
C GLY A 36 -21.43 41.89 -19.56
N GLY A 37 -20.84 40.73 -19.24
CA GLY A 37 -21.33 39.87 -18.15
C GLY A 37 -20.82 38.43 -18.16
N VAL A 38 -21.69 37.49 -17.80
CA VAL A 38 -21.41 36.05 -17.81
C VAL A 38 -22.47 35.28 -18.56
N GLU A 39 -22.04 34.20 -19.18
CA GLU A 39 -22.85 33.22 -19.87
C GLU A 39 -22.82 31.89 -19.10
N ILE A 40 -23.99 31.43 -18.64
CA ILE A 40 -24.13 30.17 -17.90
C ILE A 40 -25.06 29.22 -18.64
N LEU A 41 -24.60 27.99 -18.89
CA LEU A 41 -25.39 26.90 -19.47
C LEU A 41 -25.85 25.96 -18.35
N ALA A 42 -27.16 25.72 -18.21
CA ALA A 42 -27.72 24.92 -17.13
C ALA A 42 -28.86 23.99 -17.58
N LEU A 43 -29.10 22.92 -16.81
CA LEU A 43 -30.20 21.95 -16.97
C LEU A 43 -30.88 21.66 -15.62
N PRO A 44 -32.17 21.26 -15.62
CA PRO A 44 -32.86 20.87 -14.39
C PRO A 44 -32.40 19.48 -13.91
N ALA A 45 -32.36 19.24 -12.59
CA ALA A 45 -31.86 18.00 -11.98
C ALA A 45 -32.54 16.72 -12.51
N ASN A 46 -33.84 16.79 -12.78
CA ASN A 46 -34.65 15.67 -13.27
C ASN A 46 -34.34 15.24 -14.72
N ALA A 47 -33.57 16.04 -15.47
CA ALA A 47 -33.16 15.70 -16.84
C ALA A 47 -32.11 14.57 -16.88
N LEU A 48 -31.38 14.32 -15.78
CA LEU A 48 -30.45 13.20 -15.67
C LEU A 48 -31.15 11.89 -15.32
N GLU A 49 -32.24 11.94 -14.56
CA GLU A 49 -32.99 10.76 -14.12
C GLU A 49 -33.76 10.09 -15.28
N THR A 50 -34.21 10.88 -16.26
CA THR A 50 -34.92 10.36 -17.45
C THR A 50 -34.00 9.69 -18.48
N MET A 51 -32.68 9.75 -18.31
CA MET A 51 -31.70 9.07 -19.16
C MET A 51 -31.24 7.71 -18.59
N ALA A 52 -31.68 7.34 -17.37
CA ALA A 52 -31.20 6.18 -16.62
C ALA A 52 -32.24 5.08 -16.34
N ALA A 53 -33.36 5.05 -17.07
CA ALA A 53 -34.39 4.00 -16.92
C ALA A 53 -34.34 2.95 -18.06
N PRO A 54 -34.39 1.64 -17.76
CA PRO A 54 -34.29 0.57 -18.76
C PRO A 54 -35.60 0.37 -19.54
N VAL A 55 -35.52 0.32 -20.88
CA VAL A 55 -36.65 0.02 -21.77
C VAL A 55 -36.85 -1.50 -21.86
N LYS A 56 -38.04 -1.99 -21.47
CA LYS A 56 -38.49 -3.39 -21.68
C LYS A 56 -38.77 -3.62 -23.19
N LYS A 57 -38.15 -4.66 -23.77
CA LYS A 57 -38.48 -5.14 -25.13
C LYS A 57 -39.71 -6.08 -25.11
N PRO A 58 -40.60 -6.04 -26.13
CA PRO A 58 -41.69 -7.00 -26.27
C PRO A 58 -41.24 -8.29 -26.99
N VAL A 59 -41.92 -9.40 -26.66
CA VAL A 59 -41.71 -10.77 -27.18
C VAL A 59 -42.56 -11.00 -28.45
N PRO A 60 -42.03 -11.62 -29.52
CA PRO A 60 -42.86 -12.16 -30.61
C PRO A 60 -43.09 -13.68 -30.48
N LYS A 61 -44.27 -14.12 -30.93
CA LYS A 61 -44.79 -15.52 -30.94
C LYS A 61 -44.10 -16.44 -31.98
N PRO A 62 -44.18 -17.77 -31.83
CA PRO A 62 -43.39 -18.74 -32.59
C PRO A 62 -44.08 -19.25 -33.87
N GLN A 63 -43.28 -19.53 -34.92
CA GLN A 63 -43.69 -20.41 -36.03
C GLN A 63 -42.55 -21.36 -36.48
N ALA A 64 -42.99 -22.63 -36.59
CA ALA A 64 -42.50 -23.89 -37.19
C ALA A 64 -41.10 -24.05 -37.84
N ALA A 65 -40.53 -25.23 -37.58
CA ALA A 65 -39.33 -25.85 -38.18
C ALA A 65 -39.58 -26.38 -39.62
N PRO A 66 -38.53 -26.81 -40.38
CA PRO A 66 -37.97 -28.17 -40.18
C PRO A 66 -36.45 -28.37 -40.41
N ALA A 67 -35.93 -29.42 -39.73
CA ALA A 67 -34.98 -30.47 -40.12
C ALA A 67 -33.55 -30.18 -40.67
N ALA A 68 -32.57 -30.51 -39.81
CA ALA A 68 -31.58 -31.61 -39.96
C ALA A 68 -30.09 -31.34 -40.39
N VAL A 69 -29.22 -31.97 -39.57
CA VAL A 69 -27.88 -32.59 -39.76
C VAL A 69 -26.57 -31.78 -39.58
N SER A 70 -25.73 -32.37 -38.71
CA SER A 70 -24.25 -32.38 -38.59
C SER A 70 -23.46 -31.15 -38.10
N ARG A 71 -22.75 -31.36 -36.96
CA ARG A 71 -21.49 -30.70 -36.54
C ARG A 71 -20.30 -31.61 -36.96
N PRO A 72 -19.00 -31.27 -36.77
CA PRO A 72 -18.37 -30.01 -36.32
C PRO A 72 -17.15 -29.56 -37.18
N SER A 73 -16.70 -28.31 -37.04
CA SER A 73 -15.32 -27.95 -36.65
C SER A 73 -15.13 -26.44 -36.76
N ALA A 74 -14.45 -25.87 -35.77
CA ALA A 74 -14.26 -24.44 -35.54
C ALA A 74 -12.97 -23.94 -36.18
N GLU A 75 -13.01 -22.75 -36.79
CA GLU A 75 -11.93 -21.75 -36.82
C GLU A 75 -12.50 -20.38 -37.27
N ASP A 76 -12.07 -19.36 -36.52
CA ASP A 76 -11.88 -17.93 -36.77
C ASP A 76 -13.01 -16.90 -37.02
N ASP A 77 -12.92 -15.86 -36.16
CA ASP A 77 -13.11 -14.42 -36.32
C ASP A 77 -14.35 -13.85 -37.04
N ASP A 78 -15.06 -12.92 -36.36
CA ASP A 78 -14.81 -11.48 -36.50
C ASP A 78 -15.99 -10.67 -35.89
N PHE A 79 -15.71 -9.60 -35.15
CA PHE A 79 -16.62 -8.45 -35.02
C PHE A 79 -15.80 -7.20 -34.74
N GLN A 80 -15.31 -6.60 -35.84
CA GLN A 80 -14.95 -5.20 -35.91
C GLN A 80 -16.17 -4.30 -35.67
N VAL A 81 -15.97 -3.27 -34.84
CA VAL A 81 -16.87 -2.11 -34.74
C VAL A 81 -16.32 -1.02 -35.64
N THR A 82 -17.15 -0.60 -36.60
CA THR A 82 -16.91 0.54 -37.49
C THR A 82 -17.27 1.85 -36.80
N LEU A 83 -16.39 2.85 -36.85
CA LEU A 83 -16.77 4.25 -36.78
C LEU A 83 -16.00 5.09 -37.83
N SER A 84 -16.77 5.42 -38.87
CA SER A 84 -16.92 6.76 -39.46
C SER A 84 -15.70 7.45 -40.08
N SER A 85 -15.77 7.48 -41.41
CA SER A 85 -15.11 8.39 -42.32
C SER A 85 -15.39 9.87 -42.02
N ARG A 86 -14.31 10.67 -41.91
CA ARG A 86 -14.14 12.02 -42.48
C ARG A 86 -12.86 12.66 -41.96
N VAL A 87 -11.74 12.43 -42.65
CA VAL A 87 -10.81 13.47 -43.11
C VAL A 87 -10.06 12.86 -44.30
N ALA A 88 -10.50 13.23 -45.51
CA ALA A 88 -9.70 13.06 -46.72
C ALA A 88 -8.91 14.35 -46.96
N ALA A 89 -7.78 14.19 -47.64
CA ALA A 89 -6.92 15.22 -48.24
C ALA A 89 -5.83 15.85 -47.35
N ARG A 90 -4.72 15.11 -47.17
CA ARG A 90 -3.37 15.68 -47.28
C ARG A 90 -2.35 14.56 -47.57
N ALA A 91 -1.74 14.57 -48.75
CA ALA A 91 -0.45 13.88 -48.99
C ALA A 91 0.66 14.70 -48.29
N PRO A 92 1.72 14.10 -47.71
CA PRO A 92 2.83 13.55 -48.52
C PRO A 92 3.72 12.44 -47.88
N ALA A 93 4.71 12.01 -48.68
CA ALA A 93 6.01 11.38 -48.38
C ALA A 93 6.13 9.83 -48.32
N PRO A 94 7.19 9.24 -48.92
CA PRO A 94 7.38 7.79 -48.97
C PRO A 94 7.83 7.28 -47.60
N SER A 95 7.01 6.43 -47.00
CA SER A 95 7.30 5.73 -45.74
C SER A 95 8.21 4.53 -45.99
N GLU A 96 9.33 4.47 -45.26
CA GLU A 96 10.12 3.26 -45.05
C GLU A 96 9.20 2.09 -44.65
N GLU A 97 9.46 0.90 -45.18
CA GLU A 97 8.78 -0.33 -44.82
C GLU A 97 8.95 -0.64 -43.32
N VAL A 98 7.93 -0.29 -42.53
CA VAL A 98 7.82 -0.74 -41.14
C VAL A 98 7.50 -2.22 -41.17
N ARG A 99 8.53 -3.04 -40.95
CA ARG A 99 8.42 -4.50 -40.81
C ARG A 99 7.56 -4.82 -39.59
N ALA A 100 6.48 -5.58 -39.80
CA ALA A 100 5.58 -6.02 -38.74
C ALA A 100 6.34 -6.72 -37.59
N PRO A 101 6.01 -6.46 -36.31
CA PRO A 101 6.63 -7.11 -35.17
C PRO A 101 6.32 -8.61 -35.19
N ARG A 102 7.36 -9.42 -34.96
CA ARG A 102 7.23 -10.89 -34.93
C ARG A 102 6.38 -11.33 -33.73
N PRO A 103 5.57 -12.40 -33.88
CA PRO A 103 4.87 -13.01 -32.74
C PRO A 103 5.86 -13.44 -31.66
N TRP A 104 5.53 -13.15 -30.40
CA TRP A 104 6.34 -13.53 -29.24
C TRP A 104 6.44 -15.06 -29.16
N GLN A 105 7.68 -15.58 -29.12
CA GLN A 105 7.96 -17.00 -28.94
C GLN A 105 8.47 -17.24 -27.51
N PRO A 106 7.99 -18.30 -26.82
CA PRO A 106 8.50 -18.66 -25.49
C PRO A 106 10.00 -18.96 -25.51
N TYR A 107 10.74 -18.34 -24.61
CA TYR A 107 12.20 -18.48 -24.49
C TYR A 107 12.59 -19.92 -24.13
N LYS A 108 13.38 -20.57 -25.00
CA LYS A 108 14.06 -21.84 -24.69
C LYS A 108 15.51 -21.52 -24.29
N PRO A 109 15.95 -21.87 -23.06
CA PRO A 109 17.31 -21.56 -22.62
C PRO A 109 18.33 -22.32 -23.47
N ARG A 110 19.31 -21.59 -23.99
CA ARG A 110 20.47 -22.18 -24.69
C ARG A 110 21.60 -22.44 -23.68
N PRO A 111 22.35 -23.56 -23.80
CA PRO A 111 23.56 -23.75 -23.01
C PRO A 111 24.57 -22.63 -23.26
N ALA A 112 25.19 -22.15 -22.19
CA ALA A 112 26.19 -21.09 -22.21
C ALA A 112 27.45 -21.51 -22.98
N THR A 113 28.03 -20.57 -23.70
CA THR A 113 29.26 -20.81 -24.46
C THR A 113 30.50 -20.78 -23.56
N PRO A 114 31.59 -21.45 -23.97
CA PRO A 114 32.86 -21.41 -23.25
C PRO A 114 33.50 -20.01 -23.13
N SER A 115 33.06 -19.00 -23.89
CA SER A 115 33.50 -17.61 -23.72
C SER A 115 32.68 -16.88 -22.65
N GLU A 116 31.38 -17.15 -22.55
CA GLU A 116 30.49 -16.58 -21.53
C GLU A 116 30.84 -17.11 -20.13
N LEU A 117 31.18 -18.41 -20.02
CA LEU A 117 31.68 -18.99 -18.77
C LEU A 117 33.03 -18.38 -18.35
N ARG A 118 33.86 -17.95 -19.31
CA ARG A 118 35.15 -17.30 -19.04
C ARG A 118 35.00 -15.86 -18.57
N SER A 119 34.06 -15.08 -19.10
CA SER A 119 33.82 -13.72 -18.59
C SER A 119 33.20 -13.73 -17.19
N MET A 120 32.35 -14.72 -16.90
CA MET A 120 31.78 -14.90 -15.55
C MET A 120 32.84 -15.26 -14.50
N ALA A 121 33.91 -15.99 -14.89
CA ALA A 121 35.03 -16.29 -14.01
C ALA A 121 35.91 -15.07 -13.72
N GLN A 122 36.09 -14.16 -14.69
CA GLN A 122 36.94 -12.97 -14.57
C GLN A 122 36.36 -11.86 -13.67
N HIS A 123 35.06 -11.88 -13.37
CA HIS A 123 34.42 -10.90 -12.49
C HIS A 123 34.39 -11.29 -11.00
N ARG A 124 34.95 -12.44 -10.62
CA ARG A 124 34.99 -12.89 -9.21
C ARG A 124 36.22 -12.43 -8.41
N ASP A 125 37.24 -11.87 -9.06
CA ASP A 125 38.57 -11.65 -8.47
C ASP A 125 38.83 -10.25 -7.88
N VAL A 126 37.81 -9.42 -7.62
CA VAL A 126 38.02 -8.07 -7.02
C VAL A 126 37.64 -8.01 -5.52
N ALA A 127 37.29 -9.13 -4.89
CA ALA A 127 36.87 -9.15 -3.49
C ALA A 127 37.81 -9.92 -2.53
N ALA A 128 39.05 -10.23 -2.94
CA ALA A 128 40.03 -10.93 -2.11
C ALA A 128 41.31 -10.10 -1.93
N ALA A 129 41.22 -9.05 -1.13
CA ALA A 129 42.36 -8.33 -0.57
C ALA A 129 42.19 -8.24 0.95
N ASN A 130 42.69 -9.25 1.67
CA ASN A 130 43.39 -9.16 2.96
C ASN A 130 43.49 -10.54 3.62
N THR A 131 44.58 -11.25 3.34
CA THR A 131 45.12 -12.24 4.27
C THR A 131 46.62 -12.35 4.02
N GLN A 132 47.41 -11.87 4.98
CA GLN A 132 48.85 -12.11 5.05
C GLN A 132 49.21 -12.49 6.49
N LEU A 133 50.32 -13.24 6.56
CA LEU A 133 51.16 -13.60 7.71
C LEU A 133 50.74 -14.91 8.40
N ASP A 134 51.57 -15.93 8.57
CA ASP A 134 52.96 -16.22 8.16
C ASP A 134 53.20 -17.72 8.38
N ALA A 135 54.12 -18.31 7.62
CA ALA A 135 54.68 -19.65 7.83
C ALA A 135 56.20 -19.54 7.89
N HIS A 136 56.86 -20.18 8.86
CA HIS A 136 58.28 -20.65 8.94
C HIS A 136 58.47 -21.20 10.39
N ALA A 137 59.20 -22.26 10.75
CA ALA A 137 60.24 -23.07 10.12
C ALA A 137 60.43 -24.43 10.88
N GLU A 138 60.97 -25.42 10.14
CA GLU A 138 61.98 -26.46 10.43
C GLU A 138 62.13 -27.25 11.78
N VAL A 139 62.55 -28.51 11.59
CA VAL A 139 62.78 -29.71 12.45
C VAL A 139 64.26 -29.69 12.98
N PRO A 140 64.78 -30.32 14.10
CA PRO A 140 64.67 -31.77 14.41
C PRO A 140 64.92 -32.35 15.86
N MET A 141 64.55 -33.63 15.98
CA MET A 141 65.18 -34.78 16.70
C MET A 141 65.33 -34.93 18.24
N HIS A 142 64.93 -36.15 18.66
CA HIS A 142 65.43 -37.05 19.73
C HIS A 142 65.08 -36.83 21.22
N ARG A 143 64.35 -37.82 21.78
CA ARG A 143 64.80 -38.64 22.91
C ARG A 143 64.05 -39.99 23.01
N THR A 144 64.85 -41.03 23.26
CA THR A 144 64.62 -42.44 23.66
C THR A 144 63.87 -42.56 25.00
N ALA A 145 63.35 -43.69 25.52
CA ALA A 145 63.05 -45.07 25.12
C ALA A 145 62.20 -45.70 26.27
N ALA A 146 61.49 -46.82 25.99
CA ALA A 146 61.24 -48.00 26.86
C ALA A 146 59.80 -48.57 26.78
N GLU A 147 59.71 -49.69 26.05
CA GLU A 147 59.06 -50.98 26.38
C GLU A 147 57.59 -51.05 26.88
N ALA A 148 56.70 -51.61 26.04
CA ALA A 148 56.22 -53.00 26.14
C ALA A 148 55.02 -53.27 25.19
N GLU A 149 55.15 -54.27 24.31
CA GLU A 149 54.08 -54.94 23.54
C GLU A 149 53.52 -56.16 24.34
N PRO A 150 52.53 -56.95 23.85
CA PRO A 150 51.23 -56.64 23.24
C PRO A 150 50.09 -57.58 23.73
N VAL A 151 48.79 -57.28 23.53
CA VAL A 151 47.77 -58.33 23.31
C VAL A 151 46.67 -57.84 22.37
N ALA A 152 46.47 -58.61 21.30
CA ALA A 152 45.55 -58.41 20.20
C ALA A 152 44.06 -58.52 20.58
N ARG A 153 43.23 -57.65 19.98
CA ARG A 153 41.84 -57.97 19.61
C ARG A 153 41.54 -57.44 18.20
N ARG A 154 41.21 -58.38 17.30
CA ARG A 154 40.75 -58.16 15.93
C ARG A 154 39.55 -57.19 15.89
N ALA A 155 39.66 -56.12 15.10
CA ALA A 155 38.52 -55.33 14.63
C ALA A 155 38.19 -55.74 13.19
N ALA A 156 36.94 -56.14 12.97
CA ALA A 156 36.38 -56.45 11.65
C ALA A 156 36.04 -55.16 10.90
N ALA A 157 36.23 -55.17 9.58
CA ALA A 157 35.89 -54.07 8.67
C ALA A 157 34.37 -53.82 8.58
N PRO A 158 33.89 -52.57 8.41
CA PRO A 158 32.47 -52.31 8.19
C PRO A 158 32.08 -52.41 6.71
N LEU A 159 30.90 -53.02 6.49
CA LEU A 159 30.13 -53.07 5.24
C LEU A 159 29.30 -51.77 5.06
N PRO A 160 28.85 -51.43 3.84
CA PRO A 160 28.24 -50.13 3.52
C PRO A 160 26.78 -50.05 4.02
N VAL A 161 26.41 -48.91 4.62
CA VAL A 161 25.06 -48.64 5.13
C VAL A 161 24.26 -47.81 4.11
N SER A 162 23.08 -48.33 3.81
CA SER A 162 21.99 -47.83 2.96
C SER A 162 21.55 -46.37 3.22
N GLU A 163 21.41 -45.59 2.14
CA GLU A 163 20.99 -44.17 2.05
C GLU A 163 19.48 -43.88 2.32
N ARG A 164 18.76 -44.70 3.10
CA ARG A 164 17.29 -44.53 3.29
C ARG A 164 16.83 -43.82 4.57
N ALA A 165 17.75 -43.25 5.37
CA ALA A 165 17.43 -42.69 6.70
C ALA A 165 16.99 -41.20 6.81
N PRO A 166 17.30 -40.26 5.88
CA PRO A 166 17.04 -38.83 6.15
C PRO A 166 15.57 -38.40 5.95
N GLU A 167 14.78 -39.11 5.15
CA GLU A 167 13.39 -38.74 4.82
C GLU A 167 12.37 -39.13 5.92
N LEU A 168 12.60 -40.26 6.61
CA LEU A 168 11.78 -40.69 7.75
C LEU A 168 11.93 -39.75 8.95
N ASP A 169 13.13 -39.22 9.18
CA ASP A 169 13.40 -38.27 10.25
C ASP A 169 12.77 -36.89 9.99
N SER A 170 12.65 -36.47 8.72
CA SER A 170 11.92 -35.24 8.37
C SER A 170 10.41 -35.41 8.51
N ALA A 171 9.86 -36.53 8.04
CA ALA A 171 8.44 -36.82 8.15
C ALA A 171 7.99 -36.91 9.62
N LEU A 172 8.77 -37.60 10.46
CA LEU A 172 8.50 -37.69 11.89
C LEU A 172 8.63 -36.33 12.60
N ARG A 173 9.57 -35.47 12.19
CA ARG A 173 9.68 -34.09 12.71
C ARG A 173 8.51 -33.22 12.30
N GLU A 174 8.01 -33.36 11.08
CA GLU A 174 6.81 -32.66 10.61
C GLU A 174 5.56 -33.12 11.38
N GLU A 175 5.45 -34.43 11.62
CA GLU A 175 4.33 -35.04 12.33
C GLU A 175 4.34 -34.67 13.83
N LEU A 176 5.50 -34.72 14.50
CA LEU A 176 5.67 -34.22 15.86
C LEU A 176 5.41 -32.71 15.94
N GLY A 177 5.82 -31.95 14.93
CA GLY A 177 5.48 -30.54 14.78
C GLY A 177 3.98 -30.30 14.60
N SER A 178 3.25 -31.21 13.96
CA SER A 178 1.79 -31.18 13.84
C SER A 178 1.09 -31.48 15.17
N ILE A 179 1.49 -32.54 15.86
CA ILE A 179 0.95 -32.93 17.18
C ILE A 179 1.19 -31.82 18.21
N ARG A 180 2.40 -31.25 18.24
CA ARG A 180 2.71 -30.10 19.08
C ARG A 180 1.82 -28.91 18.76
N ARG A 181 1.60 -28.61 17.47
CA ARG A 181 0.72 -27.52 17.05
C ARG A 181 -0.71 -27.72 17.52
N MET A 182 -1.23 -28.96 17.43
CA MET A 182 -2.58 -29.32 17.86
C MET A 182 -2.74 -29.23 19.38
N LEU A 183 -1.78 -29.75 20.16
CA LEU A 183 -1.81 -29.67 21.62
C LEU A 183 -1.74 -28.23 22.11
N GLU A 184 -0.87 -27.40 21.52
CA GLU A 184 -0.81 -25.98 21.84
C GLU A 184 -2.12 -25.24 21.50
N GLN A 185 -2.78 -25.57 20.38
CA GLN A 185 -4.10 -25.02 20.03
C GLN A 185 -5.18 -25.42 21.03
N GLN A 186 -5.21 -26.68 21.46
CA GLN A 186 -6.17 -27.18 22.46
C GLN A 186 -5.96 -26.49 23.82
N LEU A 187 -4.71 -26.43 24.31
CA LEU A 187 -4.38 -25.78 25.58
C LEU A 187 -4.68 -24.27 25.56
N ALA A 188 -4.39 -23.60 24.45
CA ALA A 188 -4.68 -22.19 24.30
C ALA A 188 -6.21 -21.94 24.21
N GLY A 189 -6.97 -22.84 23.59
CA GLY A 189 -8.43 -22.83 23.61
C GLY A 189 -9.01 -22.99 25.02
N PHE A 190 -8.44 -23.87 25.85
CA PHE A 190 -8.84 -24.02 27.27
C PHE A 190 -8.55 -22.76 28.09
N ALA A 191 -7.36 -22.16 27.95
CA ALA A 191 -7.01 -20.93 28.65
C ALA A 191 -7.96 -19.77 28.29
N TRP A 192 -8.36 -19.65 27.02
CA TRP A 192 -9.36 -18.68 26.58
C TRP A 192 -10.77 -19.01 27.05
N GLY A 193 -11.12 -20.30 27.16
CA GLY A 193 -12.38 -20.74 27.76
C GLY A 193 -12.50 -20.33 29.23
N GLU A 194 -11.41 -20.37 29.98
CA GLU A 194 -11.35 -19.90 31.37
C GLU A 194 -11.40 -18.37 31.48
N VAL A 195 -10.72 -17.64 30.58
CA VAL A 195 -10.85 -16.17 30.45
C VAL A 195 -12.28 -15.76 30.08
N SER A 196 -12.93 -16.51 29.18
CA SER A 196 -14.34 -16.29 28.79
C SER A 196 -15.30 -16.44 29.96
N ARG A 197 -15.01 -17.36 30.88
CA ARG A 197 -15.81 -17.59 32.09
C ARG A 197 -15.54 -16.56 33.18
N SER A 198 -14.29 -16.12 33.32
CA SER A 198 -13.89 -15.16 34.37
C SER A 198 -14.17 -13.71 33.99
N SER A 199 -14.20 -13.36 32.70
CA SER A 199 -14.43 -11.98 32.25
C SER A 199 -15.19 -11.91 30.91
N PRO A 200 -16.53 -12.06 30.92
CA PRO A 200 -17.36 -12.00 29.72
C PRO A 200 -17.25 -10.70 28.91
N LEU A 201 -17.05 -9.55 29.58
CA LEU A 201 -16.92 -8.26 28.89
C LEU A 201 -15.67 -8.21 27.99
N LYS A 202 -14.54 -8.74 28.48
CA LYS A 202 -13.29 -8.76 27.70
C LYS A 202 -13.39 -9.65 26.47
N THR A 203 -14.19 -10.72 26.50
CA THR A 203 -14.33 -11.61 25.35
C THR A 203 -15.29 -11.07 24.30
N THR A 204 -16.34 -10.37 24.71
CA THR A 204 -17.17 -9.57 23.79
C THR A 204 -16.33 -8.49 23.11
N LEU A 205 -15.52 -7.73 23.86
CA LEU A 205 -14.64 -6.73 23.27
C LEU A 205 -13.55 -7.32 22.38
N ALA A 206 -13.04 -8.51 22.70
CA ALA A 206 -12.09 -9.22 21.85
C ALA A 206 -12.68 -9.51 20.47
N ALA A 207 -13.92 -10.03 20.44
CA ALA A 207 -14.64 -10.28 19.20
C ALA A 207 -14.81 -8.97 18.40
N GLU A 208 -15.33 -7.92 19.04
CA GLU A 208 -15.53 -6.61 18.39
C GLU A 208 -14.24 -6.04 17.78
N MET A 209 -13.12 -6.13 18.49
CA MET A 209 -11.83 -5.65 17.98
C MET A 209 -11.34 -6.47 16.78
N LEU A 210 -11.45 -7.80 16.84
CA LEU A 210 -11.02 -8.67 15.75
C LEU A 210 -11.90 -8.46 14.51
N GLU A 211 -13.23 -8.37 14.67
CA GLU A 211 -14.16 -8.05 13.58
C GLU A 211 -13.87 -6.69 12.95
N SER A 212 -13.53 -5.71 13.80
CA SER A 212 -13.14 -4.37 13.37
C SER A 212 -11.84 -4.35 12.58
N GLY A 213 -11.08 -5.46 12.58
CA GLY A 213 -9.85 -5.65 11.83
C GLY A 213 -8.57 -5.36 12.62
N PHE A 214 -8.65 -5.23 13.94
CA PHE A 214 -7.47 -5.17 14.80
C PHE A 214 -6.80 -6.55 14.89
N SER A 215 -5.47 -6.56 15.01
CA SER A 215 -4.71 -7.79 15.17
C SER A 215 -4.92 -8.37 16.57
N ALA A 216 -4.81 -9.69 16.70
CA ALA A 216 -4.88 -10.37 18.00
C ALA A 216 -3.83 -9.85 19.00
N VAL A 217 -2.66 -9.41 18.51
CA VAL A 217 -1.60 -8.81 19.34
C VAL A 217 -2.08 -7.50 19.96
N THR A 218 -2.63 -6.60 19.16
CA THR A 218 -3.18 -5.32 19.65
C THR A 218 -4.39 -5.55 20.55
N THR A 219 -5.29 -6.45 20.16
CA THR A 219 -6.46 -6.82 20.97
C THR A 219 -6.04 -7.30 22.35
N TYR A 220 -5.11 -8.24 22.43
CA TYR A 220 -4.62 -8.75 23.72
C TYR A 220 -4.02 -7.63 24.57
N ARG A 221 -3.14 -6.82 23.96
CA ARG A 221 -2.48 -5.69 24.64
C ARG A 221 -3.49 -4.68 25.20
N MET A 222 -4.58 -4.40 24.48
CA MET A 222 -5.62 -3.48 24.97
C MET A 222 -6.43 -4.11 26.10
N LEU A 223 -6.86 -5.36 25.95
CA LEU A 223 -7.69 -6.06 26.94
C LEU A 223 -6.95 -6.36 28.25
N ASP A 224 -5.65 -6.58 28.19
CA ASP A 224 -4.79 -6.77 29.37
C ASP A 224 -4.74 -5.51 30.25
N ARG A 225 -4.79 -4.32 29.62
CA ARG A 225 -4.82 -3.03 30.33
C ARG A 225 -6.21 -2.55 30.73
N LEU A 226 -7.28 -3.24 30.30
CA LEU A 226 -8.64 -2.91 30.74
C LEU A 226 -8.81 -3.27 32.22
N GLY A 227 -9.32 -2.31 32.98
CA GLY A 227 -9.75 -2.51 34.35
C GLY A 227 -11.02 -3.36 34.47
N ASN A 228 -11.49 -3.52 35.70
CA ASN A 228 -12.79 -4.12 35.99
C ASN A 228 -13.87 -3.06 35.73
N SER A 229 -14.43 -3.07 34.53
CA SER A 229 -15.54 -2.21 34.14
C SER A 229 -16.88 -2.81 34.58
N ASP A 230 -17.78 -1.98 35.11
CA ASP A 230 -19.10 -2.41 35.60
C ASP A 230 -20.11 -2.73 34.47
N SER A 231 -19.85 -2.25 33.25
CA SER A 231 -20.72 -2.45 32.09
C SER A 231 -19.95 -2.52 30.78
N LEU A 232 -20.56 -3.12 29.75
CA LEU A 232 -19.99 -3.17 28.40
C LEU A 232 -19.78 -1.77 27.81
N ALA A 233 -20.70 -0.83 28.07
CA ALA A 233 -20.57 0.54 27.59
C ALA A 233 -19.37 1.27 28.23
N ALA A 234 -19.17 1.10 29.54
CA ALA A 234 -18.00 1.62 30.23
C ALA A 234 -16.70 1.00 29.68
N ALA A 235 -16.68 -0.33 29.50
CA ALA A 235 -15.53 -1.05 28.96
C ALA A 235 -15.20 -0.62 27.51
N ARG A 236 -16.20 -0.42 26.64
CA ARG A 236 -16.01 0.13 25.28
C ARG A 236 -15.42 1.55 25.31
N ASN A 237 -15.89 2.40 26.21
CA ASN A 237 -15.37 3.76 26.32
C ASN A 237 -13.93 3.77 26.87
N GLU A 238 -13.63 2.92 27.84
CA GLU A 238 -12.27 2.71 28.36
C GLU A 238 -11.33 2.20 27.25
N LEU A 239 -11.76 1.19 26.50
CA LEU A 239 -11.02 0.66 25.35
C LEU A 239 -10.74 1.75 24.32
N ARG A 240 -11.74 2.57 23.97
CA ARG A 240 -11.58 3.70 23.06
C ARG A 240 -10.53 4.69 23.57
N THR A 241 -10.52 4.98 24.86
CA THR A 241 -9.52 5.85 25.49
C THR A 241 -8.12 5.25 25.41
N LEU A 242 -7.97 3.94 25.68
CA LEU A 242 -6.69 3.23 25.58
C LEU A 242 -6.13 3.27 24.15
N ILE A 243 -6.95 2.93 23.14
CA ILE A 243 -6.55 2.98 21.74
C ILE A 243 -6.23 4.42 21.33
N GLY A 244 -7.04 5.38 21.75
CA GLY A 244 -6.82 6.80 21.45
C GLY A 244 -5.52 7.36 22.03
N ARG A 245 -5.06 6.84 23.16
CA ARG A 245 -3.77 7.19 23.77
C ARG A 245 -2.60 6.62 22.98
N ASP A 246 -2.69 5.37 22.57
CA ASP A 246 -1.62 4.68 21.84
C ASP A 246 -1.57 5.11 20.36
N LEU A 247 -2.64 5.71 19.83
CA LEU A 247 -2.65 6.31 18.51
C LEU A 247 -1.94 7.69 18.50
N ILE A 248 -0.71 7.68 17.98
CA ILE A 248 0.09 8.89 17.79
C ILE A 248 -0.46 9.68 16.60
N THR A 249 -0.93 10.90 16.84
CA THR A 249 -1.45 11.79 15.79
C THR A 249 -0.78 13.16 15.90
N LEU A 250 -0.58 13.81 14.75
CA LEU A 250 -0.21 15.21 14.72
C LEU A 250 -1.34 16.08 15.28
N ASN A 251 -0.97 17.05 16.10
CA ASN A 251 -1.88 18.11 16.55
C ASN A 251 -1.74 19.32 15.62
N SER A 252 -2.72 20.23 15.62
CA SER A 252 -2.72 21.42 14.76
C SER A 252 -1.49 22.31 14.94
N ASP A 253 -0.98 22.47 16.17
CA ASP A 253 0.22 23.28 16.46
C ASP A 253 1.51 22.66 15.89
N ALA A 254 1.42 21.40 15.45
CA ALA A 254 2.51 20.66 14.84
C ALA A 254 2.36 20.50 13.33
N ASP A 255 1.39 21.18 12.70
CA ASP A 255 1.11 21.06 11.27
C ASP A 255 2.36 21.38 10.42
N ILE A 256 2.70 20.47 9.50
CA ILE A 256 3.84 20.64 8.61
C ILE A 256 3.66 21.80 7.64
N ILE A 257 2.40 22.18 7.35
CA ILE A 257 2.13 23.37 6.53
C ILE A 257 2.70 24.61 7.21
N ASP A 258 2.63 24.70 8.54
CA ASP A 258 3.19 25.82 9.31
C ASP A 258 4.69 25.72 9.51
N ARG A 259 5.18 24.53 9.83
CA ARG A 259 6.59 24.32 10.16
C ARG A 259 7.50 24.43 8.94
N GLY A 260 7.00 24.07 7.76
CA GLY A 260 7.84 23.97 6.57
C GLY A 260 8.80 22.79 6.63
N GLY A 261 9.62 22.66 5.58
CA GLY A 261 10.63 21.62 5.44
C GLY A 261 10.51 20.82 4.15
N VAL A 262 11.28 19.74 4.07
CA VAL A 262 11.36 18.87 2.89
C VAL A 262 10.68 17.54 3.20
N TYR A 263 9.61 17.24 2.47
CA TYR A 263 8.82 16.03 2.68
C TYR A 263 8.71 15.20 1.40
N ALA A 264 9.02 13.91 1.49
CA ALA A 264 8.82 12.95 0.42
C ALA A 264 7.60 12.07 0.70
N LEU A 265 6.67 12.02 -0.26
CA LEU A 265 5.49 11.18 -0.17
C LEU A 265 5.82 9.82 -0.78
N VAL A 266 5.87 8.77 0.05
CA VAL A 266 6.28 7.42 -0.35
C VAL A 266 5.15 6.42 -0.14
N GLY A 267 5.22 5.27 -0.81
CA GLY A 267 4.23 4.19 -0.68
C GLY A 267 3.83 3.54 -2.00
N PRO A 268 2.97 2.52 -1.95
CA PRO A 268 2.67 1.65 -3.09
C PRO A 268 1.99 2.36 -4.27
N THR A 269 1.94 1.70 -5.42
CA THR A 269 1.20 2.19 -6.60
C THR A 269 -0.27 2.43 -6.27
N GLY A 270 -0.85 3.51 -6.82
CA GLY A 270 -2.29 3.78 -6.68
C GLY A 270 -2.77 4.21 -5.28
N VAL A 271 -1.88 4.37 -4.31
CA VAL A 271 -2.22 4.81 -2.93
C VAL A 271 -2.56 6.31 -2.84
N GLY A 272 -2.34 7.08 -3.90
CA GLY A 272 -2.69 8.51 -3.93
C GLY A 272 -1.56 9.47 -3.53
N LYS A 273 -0.29 9.12 -3.80
CA LYS A 273 0.89 9.98 -3.57
C LYS A 273 0.77 11.32 -4.28
N THR A 274 0.69 11.32 -5.60
CA THR A 274 0.61 12.53 -6.43
C THR A 274 -0.56 13.44 -6.03
N THR A 275 -1.74 12.86 -5.77
CA THR A 275 -2.91 13.61 -5.31
C THR A 275 -2.68 14.21 -3.91
N SER A 276 -2.08 13.46 -2.98
CA SER A 276 -1.78 13.96 -1.64
C SER A 276 -0.71 15.06 -1.66
N THR A 277 0.31 14.92 -2.51
CA THR A 277 1.31 15.96 -2.81
C THR A 277 0.63 17.24 -3.28
N ALA A 278 -0.31 17.14 -4.23
CA ALA A 278 -1.06 18.30 -4.72
C ALA A 278 -1.93 18.94 -3.63
N LYS A 279 -2.59 18.14 -2.77
CA LYS A 279 -3.38 18.66 -1.63
C LYS A 279 -2.52 19.43 -0.63
N LEU A 280 -1.35 18.87 -0.28
CA LEU A 280 -0.40 19.54 0.62
C LEU A 280 0.15 20.83 0.00
N ALA A 281 0.53 20.78 -1.28
CA ALA A 281 1.02 21.95 -2.01
C ALA A 281 -0.03 23.05 -2.03
N ALA A 282 -1.26 22.74 -2.43
CA ALA A 282 -2.36 23.70 -2.47
C ALA A 282 -2.63 24.34 -1.11
N ARG A 283 -2.59 23.57 -0.01
CA ARG A 283 -2.70 24.13 1.35
C ARG A 283 -1.56 25.07 1.70
N CYS A 284 -0.33 24.69 1.34
CA CYS A 284 0.84 25.52 1.58
C CYS A 284 0.81 26.81 0.75
N VAL A 285 0.35 26.76 -0.51
CA VAL A 285 0.18 27.93 -1.37
C VAL A 285 -0.86 28.88 -0.81
N VAL A 286 -2.01 28.38 -0.36
CA VAL A 286 -3.06 29.21 0.27
C VAL A 286 -2.54 29.92 1.51
N ARG A 287 -1.63 29.28 2.27
CA ARG A 287 -1.14 29.82 3.54
C ARG A 287 0.08 30.73 3.41
N HIS A 288 1.02 30.39 2.54
CA HIS A 288 2.34 31.03 2.46
C HIS A 288 2.66 31.65 1.11
N GLY A 289 1.83 31.44 0.09
CA GLY A 289 2.09 31.88 -1.28
C GLY A 289 2.83 30.85 -2.12
N ALA A 290 2.65 30.92 -3.45
CA ALA A 290 3.21 29.95 -4.40
C ALA A 290 4.74 30.04 -4.52
N ASP A 291 5.32 31.23 -4.30
CA ASP A 291 6.76 31.47 -4.32
C ASP A 291 7.52 30.74 -3.20
N LYS A 292 6.81 30.36 -2.12
CA LYS A 292 7.34 29.66 -0.96
C LYS A 292 7.27 28.13 -1.06
N VAL A 293 6.69 27.60 -2.13
CA VAL A 293 6.50 26.16 -2.33
C VAL A 293 7.29 25.70 -3.55
N ALA A 294 7.88 24.51 -3.48
CA ALA A 294 8.43 23.82 -4.64
C ALA A 294 7.96 22.38 -4.69
N LEU A 295 7.71 21.89 -5.91
CA LEU A 295 7.34 20.52 -6.19
C LEU A 295 8.47 19.81 -6.91
N LEU A 296 8.82 18.62 -6.45
CA LEU A 296 9.79 17.74 -7.09
C LEU A 296 9.08 16.43 -7.44
N THR A 297 9.52 15.77 -8.51
CA THR A 297 9.06 14.43 -8.86
C THR A 297 10.23 13.54 -9.21
N THR A 298 10.25 12.33 -8.64
CA THR A 298 11.18 11.26 -9.03
C THR A 298 10.56 10.30 -10.04
N ASP A 299 9.29 10.48 -10.42
CA ASP A 299 8.62 9.68 -11.43
C ASP A 299 8.90 10.24 -12.83
N GLY A 300 10.10 9.93 -13.36
CA GLY A 300 10.52 10.31 -14.71
C GLY A 300 10.04 9.36 -15.81
N TYR A 301 9.44 8.22 -15.45
CA TYR A 301 9.11 7.13 -16.39
C TYR A 301 7.61 7.06 -16.70
N ARG A 302 6.73 7.38 -15.74
CA ARG A 302 5.27 7.31 -15.95
C ARG A 302 4.77 8.64 -16.48
N ILE A 303 4.55 8.69 -17.79
CA ILE A 303 4.06 9.87 -18.51
C ILE A 303 2.85 10.50 -17.79
N GLY A 304 1.84 9.70 -17.42
CA GLY A 304 0.60 10.21 -16.81
C GLY A 304 0.75 10.79 -15.40
N ALA A 305 1.59 10.20 -14.53
CA ALA A 305 1.78 10.71 -13.17
C ALA A 305 2.59 12.02 -13.17
N HIS A 306 3.64 12.06 -13.99
CA HIS A 306 4.45 13.26 -14.19
C HIS A 306 3.62 14.42 -14.75
N GLU A 307 2.80 14.17 -15.77
CA GLU A 307 1.90 15.19 -16.34
C GLU A 307 0.86 15.67 -15.32
N GLN A 308 0.29 14.76 -14.53
CA GLN A 308 -0.69 15.12 -13.52
C GLN A 308 -0.13 16.10 -12.48
N LEU A 309 1.08 15.84 -11.96
CA LEU A 309 1.71 16.76 -11.00
C LEU A 309 2.04 18.11 -11.66
N ARG A 310 2.49 18.12 -12.92
CA ARG A 310 2.75 19.35 -13.68
C ARG A 310 1.49 20.18 -13.94
N ILE A 311 0.35 19.54 -14.18
CA ILE A 311 -0.94 20.22 -14.30
C ILE A 311 -1.29 20.90 -12.97
N TYR A 312 -1.17 20.19 -11.84
CA TYR A 312 -1.39 20.80 -10.53
C TYR A 312 -0.43 21.96 -10.25
N GLY A 313 0.87 21.79 -10.52
CA GLY A 313 1.86 22.85 -10.38
C GLY A 313 1.51 24.09 -11.20
N ARG A 314 1.08 23.92 -12.45
CA ARG A 314 0.62 25.03 -13.31
C ARG A 314 -0.62 25.74 -12.74
N ILE A 315 -1.61 24.98 -12.25
CA ILE A 315 -2.83 25.54 -11.64
C ILE A 315 -2.49 26.34 -10.38
N LEU A 316 -1.56 25.84 -9.57
CA LEU A 316 -1.16 26.45 -8.30
C LEU A 316 -0.08 27.55 -8.46
N GLY A 317 0.49 27.73 -9.65
CA GLY A 317 1.62 28.63 -9.88
C GLY A 317 2.93 28.17 -9.23
N VAL A 318 3.07 26.87 -8.95
CA VAL A 318 4.24 26.27 -8.28
C VAL A 318 5.09 25.52 -9.31
N PRO A 319 6.40 25.79 -9.38
CA PRO A 319 7.29 25.08 -10.30
C PRO A 319 7.42 23.60 -9.90
N VAL A 320 7.43 22.72 -10.92
CA VAL A 320 7.62 21.29 -10.76
C VAL A 320 8.94 20.89 -11.42
N HIS A 321 9.84 20.31 -10.62
CA HIS A 321 11.17 19.89 -11.05
C HIS A 321 11.24 18.36 -11.11
N ALA A 322 11.78 17.82 -12.21
CA ALA A 322 12.06 16.40 -12.33
C ALA A 322 13.44 16.10 -11.74
N VAL A 323 13.54 15.03 -10.95
CA VAL A 323 14.78 14.60 -10.30
C VAL A 323 15.12 13.19 -10.76
N ARG A 324 16.38 12.97 -11.17
CA ARG A 324 16.82 11.68 -11.74
C ARG A 324 17.49 10.77 -10.72
N ASP A 325 18.33 11.32 -9.86
CA ASP A 325 19.16 10.56 -8.92
C ASP A 325 19.44 11.35 -7.64
N ALA A 326 20.12 10.73 -6.67
CA ALA A 326 20.42 11.33 -5.37
C ALA A 326 21.30 12.60 -5.48
N SER A 327 22.20 12.66 -6.46
CA SER A 327 23.08 13.83 -6.65
C SER A 327 22.30 15.01 -7.23
N ASP A 328 21.40 14.74 -8.16
CA ASP A 328 20.45 15.72 -8.69
C ASP A 328 19.51 16.23 -7.58
N LEU A 329 18.97 15.33 -6.75
CA LEU A 329 18.12 15.70 -5.62
C LEU A 329 18.85 16.61 -4.64
N ARG A 330 20.08 16.26 -4.23
CA ARG A 330 20.90 17.09 -3.33
C ARG A 330 21.10 18.50 -3.88
N ARG A 331 21.40 18.61 -5.18
CA ARG A 331 21.61 19.91 -5.83
C ARG A 331 20.34 20.74 -5.81
N MET A 332 19.21 20.16 -6.21
CA MET A 332 17.91 20.83 -6.21
C MET A 332 17.51 21.28 -4.80
N LEU A 333 17.75 20.47 -3.77
CA LEU A 333 17.45 20.85 -2.37
C LEU A 333 18.31 22.03 -1.89
N VAL A 334 19.57 22.15 -2.35
CA VAL A 334 20.41 23.33 -2.07
C VAL A 334 19.88 24.56 -2.78
N GLU A 335 19.46 24.44 -4.04
CA GLU A 335 18.87 25.54 -4.82
C GLU A 335 17.54 26.03 -4.24
N LEU A 336 16.74 25.13 -3.67
CA LEU A 336 15.40 25.40 -3.14
C LEU A 336 15.39 25.67 -1.62
N ARG A 337 16.55 25.91 -1.00
CA ARG A 337 16.68 26.13 0.46
C ARG A 337 15.94 27.36 0.98
N ASP A 338 15.60 28.30 0.11
CA ASP A 338 14.84 29.52 0.42
C ASP A 338 13.32 29.27 0.46
N LYS A 339 12.87 28.10 -0.01
CA LYS A 339 11.47 27.69 0.03
C LYS A 339 11.09 27.29 1.44
N HIS A 340 9.87 27.69 1.82
CA HIS A 340 9.26 27.25 3.08
C HIS A 340 8.96 25.75 3.05
N MET A 341 8.46 25.28 1.91
CA MET A 341 8.01 23.90 1.73
C MET A 341 8.53 23.32 0.41
N VAL A 342 9.14 22.14 0.50
CA VAL A 342 9.54 21.34 -0.65
C VAL A 342 8.87 19.97 -0.56
N LEU A 343 8.02 19.65 -1.52
CA LEU A 343 7.30 18.37 -1.56
C LEU A 343 7.82 17.52 -2.72
N ILE A 344 8.22 16.29 -2.41
CA ILE A 344 8.76 15.32 -3.37
C ILE A 344 7.71 14.24 -3.61
N ASP A 345 7.16 14.21 -4.82
CA ASP A 345 6.31 13.12 -5.28
C ASP A 345 7.18 11.96 -5.80
N THR A 346 7.00 10.78 -5.21
CA THR A 346 7.81 9.63 -5.60
C THR A 346 7.08 8.68 -6.54
N VAL A 347 7.84 7.98 -7.38
CA VAL A 347 7.27 6.90 -8.19
C VAL A 347 6.66 5.84 -7.27
N GLY A 348 5.45 5.41 -7.61
CA GLY A 348 4.81 4.29 -6.91
C GLY A 348 5.44 2.97 -7.28
N MET A 349 5.87 2.21 -6.29
CA MET A 349 6.46 0.89 -6.47
C MET A 349 5.74 -0.15 -5.62
N SER A 350 5.65 -1.39 -6.11
CA SER A 350 5.20 -2.50 -5.27
C SER A 350 6.14 -2.64 -4.07
N GLN A 351 5.62 -2.93 -2.88
CA GLN A 351 6.42 -3.20 -1.69
C GLN A 351 7.35 -4.41 -1.83
N ARG A 352 7.14 -5.24 -2.85
CA ARG A 352 7.98 -6.40 -3.19
C ARG A 352 9.06 -6.08 -4.23
N ASP A 353 9.05 -4.87 -4.77
CA ASP A 353 10.03 -4.43 -5.76
C ASP A 353 11.35 -4.08 -5.07
N ARG A 354 12.48 -4.56 -5.61
CA ARG A 354 13.81 -4.24 -5.08
C ARG A 354 14.15 -2.76 -5.23
N ALA A 355 13.55 -2.09 -6.22
CA ALA A 355 13.74 -0.67 -6.46
C ALA A 355 13.21 0.21 -5.30
N VAL A 356 12.35 -0.32 -4.42
CA VAL A 356 11.92 0.38 -3.19
C VAL A 356 13.13 0.74 -2.33
N THR A 357 14.06 -0.21 -2.14
CA THR A 357 15.28 0.02 -1.34
C THR A 357 16.17 1.09 -1.97
N GLU A 358 16.29 1.10 -3.31
CA GLU A 358 17.06 2.10 -4.04
C GLU A 358 16.43 3.49 -3.90
N GLN A 359 15.10 3.59 -3.98
CA GLN A 359 14.37 4.84 -3.77
C GLN A 359 14.56 5.37 -2.35
N ILE A 360 14.48 4.50 -1.33
CA ILE A 360 14.71 4.89 0.06
C ILE A 360 16.14 5.38 0.24
N ALA A 361 17.14 4.64 -0.25
CA ALA A 361 18.53 5.03 -0.18
C ALA A 361 18.81 6.37 -0.89
N MET A 362 18.19 6.61 -2.05
CA MET A 362 18.25 7.89 -2.76
C MET A 362 17.73 9.03 -1.88
N LEU A 363 16.54 8.89 -1.30
CA LEU A 363 15.94 9.95 -0.48
C LEU A 363 16.75 10.19 0.81
N SER A 364 17.11 9.14 1.54
CA SER A 364 17.82 9.25 2.81
C SER A 364 19.26 9.73 2.66
N SER A 365 19.89 9.54 1.50
CA SER A 365 21.24 10.08 1.20
C SER A 365 21.24 11.49 0.63
N SER A 366 20.06 12.11 0.45
CA SER A 366 19.93 13.41 -0.22
C SER A 366 19.78 14.62 0.70
N GLY A 367 19.79 14.42 2.02
CA GLY A 367 19.68 15.49 3.02
C GLY A 367 18.64 15.19 4.09
N ASP A 368 18.15 16.22 4.79
CA ASP A 368 17.04 16.10 5.76
C ASP A 368 15.69 15.99 5.04
N VAL A 369 15.46 14.85 4.38
CA VAL A 369 14.20 14.53 3.70
C VAL A 369 13.33 13.68 4.60
N ARG A 370 12.21 14.23 5.05
CA ARG A 370 11.25 13.52 5.91
C ARG A 370 10.27 12.71 5.06
N ARG A 371 10.26 11.39 5.25
CA ARG A 371 9.43 10.49 4.43
C ARG A 371 8.08 10.26 5.10
N LEU A 372 6.99 10.59 4.41
CA LEU A 372 5.62 10.32 4.82
C LEU A 372 5.08 9.15 4.03
N LEU A 373 4.78 8.05 4.73
CA LEU A 373 4.26 6.84 4.12
C LEU A 373 2.74 6.93 3.93
N LEU A 374 2.28 6.79 2.69
CA LEU A 374 0.86 6.69 2.40
C LEU A 374 0.39 5.25 2.58
N LEU A 375 -0.67 5.08 3.37
CA LEU A 375 -1.34 3.81 3.61
C LEU A 375 -2.76 3.84 3.02
N ASN A 376 -3.17 2.76 2.36
CA ASN A 376 -4.51 2.63 1.81
C ASN A 376 -5.47 2.14 2.90
N ALA A 377 -6.50 2.91 3.24
CA ALA A 377 -7.50 2.55 4.25
C ALA A 377 -8.31 1.29 3.92
N VAL A 378 -8.33 0.85 2.66
CA VAL A 378 -9.05 -0.35 2.19
C VAL A 378 -8.18 -1.61 2.26
N ALA A 379 -6.86 -1.45 2.38
CA ALA A 379 -5.95 -2.58 2.37
C ALA A 379 -6.07 -3.42 3.64
N ARG A 380 -5.81 -4.72 3.50
CA ARG A 380 -5.73 -5.66 4.62
C ARG A 380 -4.54 -5.34 5.52
N ALA A 381 -4.63 -5.73 6.79
CA ALA A 381 -3.60 -5.49 7.79
C ALA A 381 -2.24 -6.11 7.42
N ASP A 382 -2.22 -7.30 6.82
CA ASP A 382 -1.00 -7.99 6.37
C ASP A 382 -0.30 -7.24 5.23
N ALA A 383 -1.06 -6.81 4.22
CA ALA A 383 -0.54 -6.00 3.13
C ALA A 383 -0.01 -4.64 3.61
N LEU A 384 -0.68 -4.03 4.59
CA LEU A 384 -0.21 -2.80 5.22
C LEU A 384 1.07 -3.01 6.03
N ASP A 385 1.19 -4.13 6.76
CA ASP A 385 2.40 -4.50 7.50
C ASP A 385 3.60 -4.66 6.56
N ASP A 386 3.42 -5.40 5.46
CA ASP A 386 4.43 -5.58 4.41
C ASP A 386 4.89 -4.23 3.84
N VAL A 387 3.94 -3.31 3.60
CA VAL A 387 4.24 -1.96 3.11
C VAL A 387 5.07 -1.18 4.12
N VAL A 388 4.69 -1.16 5.39
CA VAL A 388 5.47 -0.43 6.41
C VAL A 388 6.89 -0.99 6.49
N ARG A 389 7.04 -2.32 6.53
CA ARG A 389 8.37 -2.97 6.58
C ARG A 389 9.22 -2.66 5.36
N ALA A 390 8.65 -2.76 4.16
CA ALA A 390 9.38 -2.50 2.92
C ALA A 390 9.84 -1.03 2.79
N TYR A 391 9.05 -0.09 3.31
CA TYR A 391 9.35 1.34 3.26
C TYR A 391 10.13 1.87 4.47
N SER A 392 10.40 1.00 5.45
CA SER A 392 11.28 1.29 6.59
C SER A 392 12.75 1.03 6.24
N SER A 393 13.67 1.74 6.90
CA SER A 393 15.10 1.49 6.65
C SER A 393 15.52 0.11 7.13
N PRO A 394 16.38 -0.60 6.38
CA PRO A 394 16.93 -1.90 6.79
C PRO A 394 17.76 -1.85 8.08
N ASN A 395 18.24 -0.67 8.52
CA ASN A 395 19.12 -0.51 9.68
C ASN A 395 18.38 -0.18 10.99
N GLY A 396 17.06 -0.33 11.05
CA GLY A 396 16.30 -0.24 12.32
C GLY A 396 16.21 1.16 12.96
N GLY A 397 16.51 2.23 12.23
CA GLY A 397 16.30 3.61 12.67
C GLY A 397 14.97 4.19 12.18
N ALA A 398 14.40 5.13 12.94
CA ALA A 398 13.17 5.87 12.62
C ALA A 398 13.31 6.65 11.29
N ASP A 399 13.10 5.96 10.17
CA ASP A 399 13.33 6.50 8.83
C ASP A 399 12.04 7.12 8.26
N LEU A 400 10.87 6.71 8.75
CA LEU A 400 9.58 7.28 8.38
C LEU A 400 9.21 8.37 9.38
N ALA A 401 8.99 9.59 8.90
CA ALA A 401 8.54 10.70 9.74
C ALA A 401 7.11 10.50 10.25
N GLY A 402 6.31 9.73 9.51
CA GLY A 402 4.94 9.37 9.84
C GLY A 402 4.18 8.86 8.64
N ALA A 403 2.85 8.84 8.76
CA ALA A 403 1.97 8.28 7.76
C ALA A 403 0.82 9.22 7.38
N ILE A 404 0.27 9.00 6.19
CA ILE A 404 -0.99 9.57 5.72
C ILE A 404 -1.93 8.42 5.36
N ILE A 405 -3.13 8.39 5.95
CA ILE A 405 -4.15 7.43 5.54
C ILE A 405 -4.86 8.01 4.32
N SER A 406 -4.96 7.23 3.25
CA SER A 406 -5.64 7.59 2.01
C SER A 406 -6.89 6.74 1.78
N LYS A 407 -7.79 7.23 0.93
CA LYS A 407 -9.00 6.51 0.50
C LYS A 407 -9.94 6.12 1.64
N VAL A 408 -10.05 6.97 2.66
CA VAL A 408 -10.96 6.71 3.80
C VAL A 408 -12.44 6.69 3.40
N ASP A 409 -12.78 7.38 2.31
CA ASP A 409 -14.10 7.36 1.68
C ASP A 409 -14.46 6.01 1.05
N GLU A 410 -13.46 5.20 0.66
CA GLU A 410 -13.66 3.87 0.08
C GLU A 410 -13.65 2.76 1.16
N SER A 411 -13.32 3.09 2.41
CA SER A 411 -13.10 2.10 3.46
C SER A 411 -14.31 1.86 4.37
N VAL A 412 -14.66 0.59 4.54
CA VAL A 412 -15.74 0.14 5.45
C VAL A 412 -15.32 0.26 6.92
N THR A 413 -14.08 -0.12 7.25
CA THR A 413 -13.51 -0.05 8.60
C THR A 413 -12.09 0.48 8.57
N LEU A 414 -11.73 1.28 9.58
CA LEU A 414 -10.36 1.79 9.75
C LEU A 414 -9.51 0.96 10.70
N GLY A 415 -10.05 -0.11 11.31
CA GLY A 415 -9.31 -0.93 12.28
C GLY A 415 -7.96 -1.45 11.77
N PRO A 416 -7.86 -2.05 10.55
CA PRO A 416 -6.59 -2.58 10.04
C PRO A 416 -5.48 -1.53 9.93
N VAL A 417 -5.79 -0.34 9.44
CA VAL A 417 -4.78 0.72 9.27
C VAL A 417 -4.41 1.35 10.61
N LEU A 418 -5.37 1.53 11.54
CA LEU A 418 -5.06 2.03 12.87
C LEU A 418 -4.21 1.02 13.67
N ASP A 419 -4.52 -0.27 13.57
CA ASP A 419 -3.73 -1.35 14.18
C ASP A 419 -2.27 -1.31 13.71
N VAL A 420 -2.04 -1.19 12.40
CA VAL A 420 -0.69 -1.09 11.82
C VAL A 420 0.03 0.17 12.32
N LEU A 421 -0.64 1.32 12.33
CA LEU A 421 -0.04 2.56 12.83
C LEU A 421 0.37 2.44 14.29
N MET A 422 -0.45 1.82 15.13
CA MET A 422 -0.15 1.59 16.55
C MET A 422 0.99 0.59 16.76
N ARG A 423 1.04 -0.49 15.96
CA ARG A 423 2.08 -1.52 16.10
C ARG A 423 3.45 -1.06 15.63
N HIS A 424 3.50 -0.19 14.63
CA HIS A 424 4.74 0.40 14.11
C HIS A 424 5.06 1.76 14.72
N GLU A 425 4.26 2.21 15.69
CA GLU A 425 4.40 3.52 16.35
C GLU A 425 4.52 4.69 15.35
N LEU A 426 3.82 4.59 14.22
CA LEU A 426 3.90 5.58 13.13
C LEU A 426 2.97 6.76 13.43
N PRO A 427 3.50 7.99 13.58
CA PRO A 427 2.67 9.16 13.78
C PRO A 427 1.79 9.42 12.57
N LEU A 428 0.49 9.60 12.78
CA LEU A 428 -0.47 9.93 11.74
C LEU A 428 -0.48 11.45 11.50
N TYR A 429 -0.14 11.88 10.27
CA TYR A 429 -0.09 13.29 9.88
C TYR A 429 -1.41 13.77 9.30
N TYR A 430 -1.98 13.01 8.37
CA TYR A 430 -3.21 13.37 7.70
C TYR A 430 -4.07 12.18 7.34
N VAL A 431 -5.33 12.48 7.07
CA VAL A 431 -6.33 11.56 6.55
C VAL A 431 -6.93 12.15 5.29
N ALA A 432 -6.88 11.42 4.17
CA ALA A 432 -7.51 11.78 2.91
C ALA A 432 -8.74 10.91 2.64
N ASN A 433 -9.86 11.56 2.35
CA ASN A 433 -11.20 10.98 2.28
C ASN A 433 -11.94 11.41 0.99
N GLY A 434 -11.21 11.59 -0.11
CA GLY A 434 -11.81 11.95 -1.39
C GLY A 434 -10.79 12.47 -2.40
N GLN A 435 -11.29 12.98 -3.53
CA GLN A 435 -10.48 13.36 -4.69
C GLN A 435 -10.26 14.87 -4.82
N ARG A 436 -10.99 15.71 -4.06
CA ARG A 436 -10.92 17.17 -4.18
C ARG A 436 -9.62 17.72 -3.61
N VAL A 437 -9.10 18.75 -4.26
CA VAL A 437 -7.84 19.41 -3.92
C VAL A 437 -8.12 20.89 -3.65
N PRO A 438 -7.84 21.41 -2.43
CA PRO A 438 -7.18 20.79 -1.27
C PRO A 438 -8.12 20.18 -0.20
N GLU A 439 -9.43 20.16 -0.43
CA GLU A 439 -10.43 20.04 0.63
C GLU A 439 -10.44 18.66 1.32
N ASP A 440 -10.19 17.58 0.58
CA ASP A 440 -10.30 16.20 1.09
C ASP A 440 -9.00 15.68 1.72
N LEU A 441 -8.28 16.55 2.45
CA LEU A 441 -7.14 16.19 3.29
C LEU A 441 -7.43 16.75 4.67
N HIS A 442 -7.26 16.01 5.75
CA HIS A 442 -7.65 16.49 7.08
C HIS A 442 -6.57 16.14 8.10
N LEU A 443 -6.38 17.03 9.07
CA LEU A 443 -5.66 16.65 10.28
C LEU A 443 -6.43 15.52 10.98
N PRO A 444 -5.74 14.62 11.70
CA PRO A 444 -6.38 13.44 12.24
C PRO A 444 -7.34 13.84 13.37
N ASN A 445 -8.61 13.46 13.22
CA ASN A 445 -9.57 13.55 14.31
C ASN A 445 -9.67 12.19 15.02
N ARG A 446 -9.01 12.06 16.17
CA ARG A 446 -8.98 10.80 16.95
C ARG A 446 -10.38 10.25 17.23
N ALA A 447 -11.31 11.10 17.68
CA ALA A 447 -12.66 10.66 18.00
C ALA A 447 -13.38 10.07 16.78
N TYR A 448 -13.25 10.73 15.63
CA TYR A 448 -13.81 10.25 14.36
C TYR A 448 -13.17 8.93 13.91
N LEU A 449 -11.84 8.83 13.95
CA LEU A 449 -11.09 7.65 13.54
C LEU A 449 -11.47 6.43 14.39
N LEU A 450 -11.53 6.60 15.71
CA LEU A 450 -11.90 5.52 16.63
C LEU A 450 -13.37 5.10 16.46
N HIS A 451 -14.28 6.06 16.26
CA HIS A 451 -15.67 5.76 15.98
C HIS A 451 -15.84 4.95 14.68
N ARG A 452 -15.05 5.27 13.64
CA ARG A 452 -15.05 4.53 12.36
C ARG A 452 -14.37 3.16 12.46
N ALA A 453 -13.36 3.03 13.34
CA ALA A 453 -12.63 1.79 13.50
C ALA A 453 -13.36 0.77 14.37
N LEU A 454 -13.99 1.20 15.46
CA LEU A 454 -14.67 0.33 16.45
C LEU A 454 -16.18 0.22 16.20
N ARG A 455 -16.62 0.44 14.95
CA ARG A 455 -18.03 0.29 14.61
C ARG A 455 -18.36 -1.20 14.61
N ALA A 456 -19.19 -1.63 15.55
CA ALA A 456 -19.68 -3.01 15.60
C ALA A 456 -20.31 -3.39 14.25
N ALA A 457 -19.89 -4.54 13.72
CA ALA A 457 -20.60 -5.15 12.61
C ALA A 457 -22.00 -5.57 13.10
N GLY A 458 -23.02 -5.46 12.26
CA GLY A 458 -24.33 -6.01 12.61
C GLY A 458 -24.23 -7.53 12.76
N GLU A 459 -25.06 -8.13 13.62
CA GLU A 459 -25.07 -9.58 13.88
C GLU A 459 -25.29 -10.43 12.61
N GLU A 460 -25.88 -9.85 11.55
CA GLU A 460 -26.08 -10.50 10.24
C GLU A 460 -24.85 -10.45 9.31
N SER A 461 -23.75 -9.80 9.75
CA SER A 461 -22.52 -9.70 8.96
C SER A 461 -21.85 -11.06 8.82
N SER A 462 -21.40 -11.41 7.61
CA SER A 462 -20.58 -12.61 7.38
C SER A 462 -19.20 -12.54 8.06
N GLN A 463 -18.84 -11.37 8.60
CA GLN A 463 -17.62 -11.14 9.38
C GLN A 463 -17.87 -11.20 10.90
N HIS A 464 -19.10 -11.46 11.36
CA HIS A 464 -19.40 -11.54 12.79
C HIS A 464 -18.67 -12.73 13.44
N LEU A 465 -18.09 -12.50 14.61
CA LEU A 465 -17.32 -13.43 15.42
C LEU A 465 -18.03 -13.58 16.77
N SER A 466 -18.36 -14.81 17.14
CA SER A 466 -18.79 -15.07 18.52
C SER A 466 -17.61 -14.93 19.49
N ALA A 467 -17.92 -14.79 20.78
CA ALA A 467 -16.89 -14.80 21.82
C ALA A 467 -16.03 -16.09 21.82
N GLN A 468 -16.61 -17.22 21.39
CA GLN A 468 -15.88 -18.49 21.26
C GLN A 468 -14.91 -18.46 20.07
N ASP A 469 -15.35 -17.92 18.92
CA ASP A 469 -14.52 -17.78 17.72
C ASP A 469 -13.35 -16.83 17.98
N ALA A 470 -13.61 -15.72 18.66
CA ALA A 470 -12.58 -14.78 19.09
C ALA A 470 -11.53 -15.48 19.98
N GLY A 471 -11.96 -16.29 20.95
CA GLY A 471 -11.06 -17.07 21.80
C GLY A 471 -10.14 -18.00 20.98
N LEU A 472 -10.70 -18.70 19.99
CA LEU A 472 -9.93 -19.58 19.11
C LEU A 472 -8.90 -18.80 18.28
N LEU A 473 -9.29 -17.67 17.68
CA LEU A 473 -8.38 -16.82 16.90
C LEU A 473 -7.24 -16.26 17.75
N MET A 474 -7.56 -15.78 18.96
CA MET A 474 -6.57 -15.24 19.88
C MET A 474 -5.58 -16.30 20.38
N SER A 475 -6.03 -17.54 20.54
CA SER A 475 -5.23 -18.68 20.98
C SER A 475 -4.07 -18.99 20.01
N THR A 476 -4.31 -18.86 18.70
CA THR A 476 -3.32 -19.15 17.66
C THR A 476 -2.25 -18.05 17.54
N SER A 477 -2.57 -16.83 17.96
CA SER A 477 -1.73 -15.64 17.78
C SER A 477 -0.73 -15.41 18.92
N ARG A 478 -0.91 -16.08 20.07
CA ARG A 478 -0.03 -15.98 21.26
C ARG A 478 1.41 -16.46 21.02
N ARG A 479 1.69 -17.09 19.87
CA ARG A 479 3.03 -17.57 19.49
C ARG A 479 4.01 -16.47 19.10
N GLY A 480 3.55 -15.30 18.65
CA GLY A 480 4.44 -14.22 18.19
C GLY A 480 5.16 -13.48 19.31
N THR A 481 4.56 -13.39 20.50
CA THR A 481 5.04 -12.54 21.60
C THR A 481 6.21 -13.15 22.39
N TYR A 482 6.44 -14.46 22.32
CA TYR A 482 7.57 -15.12 23.01
C TYR A 482 8.87 -15.17 22.19
N SER A 483 8.83 -14.84 20.89
CA SER A 483 10.02 -14.90 20.03
C SER A 483 10.94 -13.68 20.17
N GLU A 484 10.43 -12.52 20.62
CA GLU A 484 11.22 -11.28 20.69
C GLU A 484 11.84 -11.03 22.07
N VAL A 485 11.35 -11.69 23.13
CA VAL A 485 11.86 -11.49 24.50
C VAL A 485 13.11 -12.32 24.79
N SER A 486 13.52 -13.23 23.88
CA SER A 486 14.67 -14.13 24.09
C SER A 486 15.93 -13.74 23.32
N ARG A 487 16.01 -12.52 22.78
CA ARG A 487 17.26 -11.91 22.29
C ARG A 487 17.54 -10.64 23.08
N GLY A 488 17.82 -10.82 24.36
CA GLY A 488 18.54 -9.86 25.21
C GLY A 488 20.01 -10.23 25.26
#